data_AF-A0A4Y2LQP0-F1
#
_entry.id   AF-A0A4Y2LQP0-F1
#
_cell.length_a   1.000
_cell.length_b   1.000
_cell.length_c   1.000
_cell.angle_alpha   90.00
_cell.angle_beta   90.00
_cell.angle_gamma   90.00
#
_symmetry.space_group_name_H-M   'P 1'
#
loop_
_entity.id
_entity.type
_entity.pdbx_description
1 polymer ?
#
loop_
_entity_poly.entity_id
_entity_poly.type
_entity_poly.pdbx_seq_one_letter_code
_entity_poly.pdbx_strand_id
1 'polypeptide(L)'
;MLSTSDITEAEQNAANKDIPKCSPRLRKFRRPWWNEACRDSHRHEKKLLNIFRRNPTTENHVAFKQAKALARRIHRRSQWESLINFISSIIFSISNKQL
;
A
#
# COMPACT_ATOMS: atom_id res chain seq x y z
N MET A 1 14.55 -22.02 46.99
CA MET A 1 14.36 -20.61 46.58
C MET A 1 14.60 -20.56 45.09
N LEU A 2 13.60 -20.14 44.29
CA LEU A 2 13.83 -19.88 42.87
C LEU A 2 14.86 -18.75 42.78
N SER A 3 15.93 -18.98 42.04
CA SER A 3 16.95 -17.96 41.83
C SER A 3 16.37 -16.86 40.93
N THR A 4 16.89 -15.64 41.04
CA THR A 4 16.45 -14.51 40.22
C THR A 4 16.64 -14.78 38.71
N SER A 5 17.57 -15.67 38.36
CA SER A 5 17.76 -16.19 37.00
C SER A 5 16.58 -17.04 36.50
N ASP A 6 15.95 -17.84 37.37
CA ASP A 6 14.85 -18.74 36.97
C ASP A 6 13.58 -17.94 36.62
N ILE A 7 13.36 -16.83 37.32
CA ILE A 7 12.22 -15.94 37.10
C ILE A 7 12.39 -15.18 35.77
N THR A 8 13.59 -14.68 35.51
CA THR A 8 13.89 -13.95 34.28
C THR A 8 13.85 -14.85 33.05
N GLU A 9 14.26 -16.11 33.18
CA GLU A 9 14.13 -17.10 32.09
C GLU A 9 12.67 -17.43 31.77
N ALA A 10 11.82 -17.61 32.79
CA ALA A 10 10.40 -17.85 32.60
C ALA A 10 9.70 -16.69 31.89
N GLU A 11 10.02 -15.45 32.27
CA GLU A 11 9.46 -14.25 31.66
C GLU A 11 9.91 -14.08 30.21
N GLN A 12 11.19 -14.31 29.93
CA GLN A 12 11.74 -14.27 28.57
C GLN A 12 11.10 -15.34 27.67
N ASN A 13 10.84 -16.53 28.21
CA ASN A 13 10.21 -17.63 27.48
C ASN A 13 8.73 -17.36 27.19
N ALA A 14 7.98 -16.80 28.15
CA ALA A 14 6.61 -16.35 27.93
C ALA A 14 6.55 -15.26 26.84
N ALA A 15 7.42 -14.24 26.95
CA ALA A 15 7.51 -13.18 25.97
C ALA A 15 7.85 -13.71 24.56
N ASN A 16 8.81 -14.63 24.45
CA ASN A 16 9.19 -15.23 23.16
C ASN A 16 8.09 -16.11 22.55
N LYS A 17 7.23 -16.72 23.37
CA LYS A 17 6.14 -17.58 22.93
C LYS A 17 4.92 -16.78 22.46
N ASP A 18 4.59 -15.73 23.18
CA ASP A 18 3.35 -14.97 22.97
C ASP A 18 3.56 -13.75 22.05
N ILE A 19 4.78 -13.21 21.98
CA ILE A 19 5.13 -12.08 21.11
C ILE A 19 5.93 -12.61 19.91
N PRO A 20 5.32 -12.78 18.73
CA PRO A 20 6.06 -13.18 17.53
C PRO A 20 7.13 -12.13 17.21
N LYS A 21 8.39 -12.56 17.11
CA LYS A 21 9.52 -11.70 16.73
C LYS A 21 9.33 -11.21 15.30
N CYS A 22 8.95 -9.94 15.14
CA CYS A 22 8.84 -9.31 13.84
C CYS A 22 10.25 -8.99 13.29
N SER A 23 10.50 -9.33 12.03
CA SER A 23 11.70 -8.90 11.31
C SER A 23 11.75 -7.36 11.26
N PRO A 24 12.90 -6.71 11.56
CA PRO A 24 13.06 -5.26 11.41
C PRO A 24 12.99 -4.82 9.93
N ARG A 25 13.13 -5.78 8.99
CA ARG A 25 12.84 -5.55 7.58
C ARG A 25 11.34 -5.65 7.37
N LEU A 26 10.62 -4.62 7.79
CA LEU A 26 9.28 -4.36 7.27
C LEU A 26 9.39 -4.38 5.75
N ARG A 27 8.78 -5.38 5.10
CA ARG A 27 8.60 -5.32 3.65
C ARG A 27 7.95 -3.97 3.39
N LYS A 28 8.61 -3.08 2.62
CA LYS A 28 7.99 -1.83 2.16
C LYS A 28 6.60 -2.22 1.72
N PHE A 29 5.57 -1.82 2.46
CA PHE A 29 4.20 -2.16 2.10
C PHE A 29 4.03 -1.65 0.68
N ARG A 30 4.03 -2.56 -0.30
CA ARG A 30 3.64 -2.23 -1.65
C ARG A 30 2.19 -1.82 -1.47
N ARG A 31 1.95 -0.51 -1.49
CA ARG A 31 0.62 0.10 -1.52
C ARG A 31 -0.27 -0.84 -2.34
N PRO A 32 -1.21 -1.57 -1.74
CA PRO A 32 -1.86 -2.68 -2.45
C PRO A 32 -2.65 -2.22 -3.68
N TRP A 33 -3.03 -0.94 -3.68
CA TRP A 33 -3.63 -0.23 -4.80
C TRP A 33 -2.64 0.28 -5.88
N TRP A 34 -1.33 0.16 -5.68
CA TRP A 34 -0.31 0.59 -6.66
C TRP A 34 -0.10 -0.47 -7.74
N ASN A 35 -1.02 -0.46 -8.70
CA ASN A 35 -1.06 -1.38 -9.83
C ASN A 35 -0.37 -0.80 -11.09
N GLU A 36 -0.42 -1.56 -12.18
CA GLU A 36 0.14 -1.16 -13.47
C GLU A 36 -0.53 0.07 -14.06
N ALA A 37 -1.86 0.16 -14.00
CA ALA A 37 -2.61 1.32 -14.45
C ALA A 37 -2.18 2.63 -13.73
N CYS A 38 -1.90 2.57 -12.43
CA CYS A 38 -1.33 3.70 -11.68
C CYS A 38 0.06 4.09 -12.18
N ARG A 39 0.92 3.11 -12.51
CA ARG A 39 2.27 3.36 -13.03
C ARG A 39 2.23 3.99 -14.42
N ASP A 40 1.40 3.46 -15.31
CA ASP A 40 1.33 3.89 -16.69
C ASP A 40 0.70 5.28 -16.81
N SER A 41 -0.39 5.54 -16.09
CA SER A 41 -0.99 6.86 -16.04
C SER A 41 -0.06 7.91 -15.44
N HIS A 42 0.70 7.57 -14.39
CA HIS A 42 1.70 8.47 -13.83
C HIS A 42 2.88 8.73 -14.79
N ARG A 43 3.34 7.70 -15.50
CA ARG A 43 4.38 7.83 -16.54
C ARG A 43 3.90 8.72 -17.68
N HIS A 44 2.66 8.55 -18.12
CA HIS A 44 2.04 9.36 -19.16
C HIS A 44 1.88 10.82 -18.74
N GLU A 45 1.38 11.08 -17.52
CA GLU A 45 1.30 12.43 -16.93
C GLU A 45 2.68 13.10 -16.93
N LYS A 46 3.71 12.40 -16.44
CA LYS A 46 5.09 12.91 -16.43
C LYS A 46 5.64 13.20 -17.82
N LYS A 47 5.34 12.34 -18.80
CA LYS A 47 5.75 12.56 -20.20
C LYS A 47 5.15 13.86 -20.72
N LEU A 48 3.84 14.08 -20.55
CA LEU A 48 3.18 15.30 -21.02
C LEU A 48 3.61 16.54 -20.23
N LEU A 49 3.86 16.41 -18.92
CA LEU A 49 4.44 17.50 -18.13
C LEU A 49 5.81 17.91 -18.68
N ASN A 50 6.67 16.96 -19.02
CA ASN A 50 7.98 17.24 -19.59
C ASN A 50 7.89 17.91 -20.96
N ILE A 51 6.94 17.50 -21.81
CA ILE A 51 6.67 18.14 -23.10
C ILE A 51 6.21 19.58 -22.90
N PHE A 52 5.23 19.81 -22.02
CA PHE A 52 4.72 21.14 -21.71
C PHE A 52 5.81 22.06 -21.12
N ARG A 53 6.65 21.54 -20.22
CA ARG A 53 7.76 22.32 -19.63
C ARG A 53 8.81 22.75 -20.64
N ARG A 54 9.03 21.95 -21.70
CA ARG A 54 9.95 22.30 -22.79
C ARG A 54 9.30 23.27 -23.78
N ASN A 55 8.03 23.02 -24.11
CA ASN A 55 7.27 23.77 -25.11
C ASN A 55 5.92 24.20 -24.51
N PRO A 56 5.84 25.37 -23.86
CA PRO A 56 4.65 25.81 -23.13
C PRO A 56 3.56 26.37 -24.06
N THR A 57 3.03 25.50 -24.92
CA THR A 57 1.88 25.81 -25.80
C THR A 57 0.55 25.48 -25.12
N THR A 58 -0.53 26.11 -25.56
CA THR A 58 -1.89 25.85 -25.04
C THR A 58 -2.30 24.39 -25.22
N GLU A 59 -1.99 23.79 -26.37
CA GLU A 59 -2.28 22.38 -26.65
C GLU A 59 -1.54 21.46 -25.66
N ASN A 60 -0.25 21.70 -25.42
CA ASN A 60 0.53 20.93 -24.47
C ASN A 60 0.02 21.10 -23.03
N HIS A 61 -0.43 22.29 -22.66
CA HIS A 61 -1.05 22.55 -21.37
C HIS A 61 -2.34 21.75 -21.19
N VAL A 62 -3.23 21.76 -22.20
CA VAL A 62 -4.49 21.01 -22.18
C VAL A 62 -4.22 19.51 -22.10
N ALA A 63 -3.31 18.98 -22.92
CA ALA A 63 -2.95 17.57 -22.92
C ALA A 63 -2.40 17.13 -21.54
N PHE A 64 -1.49 17.91 -20.94
CA PHE A 64 -0.99 17.65 -19.59
C PHE A 64 -2.13 17.67 -18.55
N LYS A 65 -3.03 18.65 -18.60
CA LYS A 65 -4.16 18.74 -17.66
C LYS A 65 -5.10 17.54 -17.77
N GLN A 66 -5.38 17.08 -18.99
CA GLN A 66 -6.18 15.88 -19.26
C GLN A 66 -5.53 14.64 -18.67
N ALA A 67 -4.24 14.39 -18.97
CA ALA A 67 -3.52 13.24 -18.41
C ALA A 67 -3.44 13.30 -16.88
N LYS A 68 -3.25 14.49 -16.30
CA LYS A 68 -3.25 14.67 -14.84
C LYS A 68 -4.62 14.36 -14.23
N ALA A 69 -5.71 14.73 -14.89
CA ALA A 69 -7.06 14.38 -14.44
C ALA A 69 -7.32 12.86 -14.52
N LEU A 70 -6.86 12.22 -15.59
CA LEU A 70 -6.95 10.77 -15.78
C LEU A 70 -6.15 10.02 -14.71
N ALA A 71 -4.90 10.40 -14.47
CA ALA A 71 -4.05 9.79 -13.45
C ALA A 71 -4.70 9.87 -12.05
N ARG A 72 -5.27 11.03 -11.69
CA ARG A 72 -6.04 11.18 -10.43
C ARG A 72 -7.26 10.25 -10.36
N ARG A 73 -7.99 10.08 -11.46
CA ARG A 73 -9.16 9.20 -11.51
C ARG A 73 -8.75 7.73 -11.28
N ILE A 74 -7.74 7.27 -12.02
CA ILE A 74 -7.21 5.90 -11.90
C ILE A 74 -6.72 5.65 -10.47
N HIS A 75 -5.95 6.59 -9.92
CA HIS A 75 -5.40 6.50 -8.58
C HIS A 75 -6.48 6.32 -7.52
N ARG A 76 -7.51 7.17 -7.54
CA ARG A 76 -8.67 7.03 -6.64
C ARG A 76 -9.38 5.70 -6.83
N ARG A 77 -9.60 5.28 -8.08
CA ARG A 77 -10.30 4.02 -8.38
C ARG A 77 -9.54 2.82 -7.82
N SER A 78 -8.24 2.75 -8.04
CA SER A 78 -7.40 1.64 -7.55
C SER A 78 -7.34 1.59 -6.02
N GLN A 79 -7.34 2.76 -5.35
CA GLN A 79 -7.45 2.82 -3.89
C GLN A 79 -8.78 2.24 -3.39
N TRP A 80 -9.90 2.66 -4.00
CA TRP A 80 -11.22 2.15 -3.66
C TRP A 80 -11.34 0.65 -3.88
N GLU A 81 -10.89 0.12 -5.02
CA GLU A 81 -10.93 -1.31 -5.32
C GLU A 81 -10.09 -2.13 -4.34
N SER A 82 -8.88 -1.64 -4.02
CA SER A 82 -8.04 -2.29 -3.01
C SER A 82 -8.71 -2.32 -1.64
N LEU A 83 -9.39 -1.25 -1.24
CA LEU A 83 -10.09 -1.18 0.04
C LEU A 83 -11.28 -2.14 0.07
N ILE A 84 -12.09 -2.16 -1.00
CA ILE A 84 -13.23 -3.07 -1.13
C ILE A 84 -12.74 -4.52 -1.04
N ASN A 85 -11.71 -4.90 -1.79
CA ASN A 85 -11.17 -6.26 -1.77
C ASN A 85 -10.66 -6.67 -0.38
N PHE A 86 -10.03 -5.74 0.34
CA PHE A 86 -9.57 -6.00 1.72
C PHE A 86 -10.75 -6.26 2.66
N ILE A 87 -11.78 -5.42 2.62
CA ILE A 87 -12.99 -5.59 3.43
C ILE A 87 -13.68 -6.91 3.07
N SER A 88 -13.83 -7.23 1.78
CA SER A 88 -14.40 -8.49 1.32
C SER A 88 -13.62 -9.71 1.84
N SER A 89 -12.29 -9.65 1.88
CA SER A 89 -11.45 -10.73 2.43
C SER A 89 -11.68 -10.94 3.93
N ILE A 90 -11.86 -9.85 4.70
CA ILE A 90 -12.19 -9.93 6.13
C ILE A 90 -13.57 -10.58 6.31
N ILE A 91 -14.58 -10.09 5.60
CA ILE A 91 -15.96 -10.61 5.70
C ILE A 91 -16.00 -12.10 5.35
N PHE A 92 -15.35 -12.50 4.26
CA PHE A 92 -15.24 -13.90 3.85
C PHE A 92 -14.57 -14.75 4.93
N SER A 93 -13.48 -14.26 5.53
CA SER A 93 -12.75 -14.98 6.59
C SER A 93 -13.57 -15.12 7.88
N ILE A 94 -14.34 -14.10 8.25
CA ILE A 94 -15.23 -14.15 9.40
C ILE A 94 -16.35 -15.18 9.15
N SER A 95 -16.96 -15.15 7.97
CA SER A 95 -18.05 -16.07 7.61
C SER A 95 -17.60 -17.53 7.66
N ASN A 96 -16.39 -17.85 7.17
CA ASN A 96 -15.87 -19.23 7.18
C ASN A 96 -15.52 -19.74 8.58
N LYS A 97 -15.31 -18.87 9.58
CA LYS A 97 -15.03 -19.27 10.96
C LYS A 97 -16.28 -19.55 11.79
N GLN A 98 -17.44 -19.11 11.30
CA GLN A 98 -18.74 -19.34 11.93
C GLN A 98 -19.39 -20.65 11.46
N LEU A 99 -18.76 -21.35 10.51
CA LEU A 99 -19.11 -22.67 10.00
C LEU A 99 -18.18 -23.72 10.61
#